data_AF-A0A7N0T142-F1
#
_entry.id   AF-A0A7N0T142-F1
#
_cell.length_a   1.000
_cell.length_b   1.000
_cell.length_c   1.000
_cell.angle_alpha   90.00
_cell.angle_beta   90.00
_cell.angle_gamma   90.00
#
_symmetry.space_group_name_H-M   'P 1'
#
loop_
_entity.id
_entity.type
_entity.pdbx_description
1 polymer ?
#
loop_
_entity_poly.entity_id
_entity_poly.type
_entity_poly.pdbx_seq_one_letter_code
_entity_poly.pdbx_strand_id
1 'polypeptide(L)'
;MTSINDGVCAEGAADDYTFAIRQLMRTRVVDVCDTCDCPKFDLILLGMGPDGHVASLFPNHPALKESDDWITFIVDSPESPPERITFTLPVINSAANVAIVAAGSSKADAALQAIEGKADDGPPLPAGLVRPSSGKLVWFLDSEAASKLGNYKFCD
;
A
#
# COMPACT_ATOMS: atom_id res chain seq x y z
N MET A 1 -21.94 -0.89 2.56
CA MET A 1 -20.79 -0.21 1.94
C MET A 1 -20.59 1.06 2.74
N THR A 2 -19.52 1.15 3.53
CA THR A 2 -19.25 2.34 4.35
C THR A 2 -18.41 3.28 3.51
N SER A 3 -19.00 4.39 3.05
CA SER A 3 -18.28 5.43 2.31
C SER A 3 -17.39 6.24 3.27
N ILE A 4 -16.30 6.79 2.75
CA ILE A 4 -15.47 7.75 3.48
C ILE A 4 -16.30 9.02 3.72
N ASN A 5 -16.26 9.54 4.95
CA ASN A 5 -16.89 10.80 5.30
C ASN A 5 -16.01 11.97 4.82
N ASP A 6 -16.40 12.62 3.72
CA ASP A 6 -15.69 13.75 3.12
C ASP A 6 -16.11 15.11 3.71
N GLY A 7 -17.03 15.11 4.69
CA GLY A 7 -17.46 16.30 5.43
C GLY A 7 -16.59 16.65 6.64
N VAL A 8 -15.52 15.89 6.90
CA VAL A 8 -14.59 16.07 8.02
C VAL A 8 -13.15 16.20 7.52
N CYS A 9 -12.24 16.65 8.39
CA CYS A 9 -10.81 16.68 8.07
C CYS A 9 -10.25 15.26 7.84
N ALA A 10 -9.09 15.16 7.20
CA ALA A 10 -8.44 13.87 6.93
C ALA A 10 -8.27 12.99 8.19
N GLU A 11 -7.93 13.60 9.33
CA GLU A 11 -7.85 12.92 10.64
C GLU A 11 -9.19 12.32 11.06
N GLY A 12 -10.26 13.11 11.07
CA GLY A 12 -11.60 12.63 11.42
C GLY A 12 -12.10 11.56 10.45
N ALA A 13 -11.76 11.67 9.16
CA ALA A 13 -12.09 10.66 8.16
C ALA A 13 -11.33 9.34 8.42
N ALA A 14 -10.07 9.41 8.86
CA ALA A 14 -9.28 8.23 9.24
C ALA A 14 -9.84 7.55 10.49
N ASP A 15 -10.29 8.31 11.48
CA ASP A 15 -10.96 7.81 12.69
C ASP A 15 -12.27 7.10 12.36
N ASP A 16 -13.14 7.74 11.56
CA ASP A 16 -14.41 7.18 11.10
C ASP A 16 -14.19 5.86 10.34
N TYR A 17 -13.16 5.82 9.47
CA TYR A 17 -12.84 4.63 8.69
C TYR A 17 -12.24 3.51 9.54
N THR A 18 -11.40 3.84 10.53
CA THR A 18 -10.91 2.90 11.54
C THR A 18 -12.06 2.29 12.32
N PHE A 19 -13.03 3.11 12.76
CA PHE A 19 -14.22 2.64 13.45
C PHE A 19 -15.05 1.69 12.57
N ALA A 20 -15.23 2.02 11.29
CA ALA A 20 -15.93 1.19 10.34
C ALA A 20 -15.28 -0.20 10.19
N ILE A 21 -13.95 -0.26 10.03
CA ILE A 21 -13.21 -1.53 9.93
C ILE A 21 -13.34 -2.34 11.21
N ARG A 22 -13.28 -1.71 12.39
CA ARG A 22 -13.52 -2.41 13.66
C ARG A 22 -14.90 -3.07 13.70
N GLN A 23 -15.95 -2.41 13.19
CA GLN A 23 -17.28 -3.03 13.10
C GLN A 23 -17.31 -4.22 12.12
N LEU A 24 -16.59 -4.12 10.99
CA LEU A 24 -16.48 -5.22 10.04
C LEU A 24 -15.74 -6.44 10.64
N MET A 25 -14.71 -6.21 11.44
CA MET A 25 -14.03 -7.29 12.19
C MET A 25 -14.93 -7.91 13.25
N ARG A 26 -15.68 -7.10 14.00
CA ARG A 26 -16.65 -7.60 15.00
C ARG A 26 -17.74 -8.45 14.38
N THR A 27 -18.17 -8.12 13.16
CA THR A 27 -19.18 -8.85 12.40
C THR A 27 -18.60 -9.99 11.56
N ARG A 28 -17.29 -10.24 11.64
CA ARG A 28 -16.55 -11.26 10.88
C ARG A 28 -16.70 -11.14 9.36
N VAL A 29 -16.89 -9.91 8.89
CA VAL A 29 -16.82 -9.60 7.46
C VAL A 29 -15.37 -9.42 7.02
N VAL A 30 -14.53 -8.90 7.90
CA VAL A 30 -13.06 -8.83 7.73
C VAL A 30 -12.44 -9.67 8.83
N ASP A 31 -11.52 -10.56 8.47
CA ASP A 31 -10.83 -11.40 9.44
C ASP A 31 -9.79 -10.61 10.24
N VAL A 32 -9.26 -11.22 11.30
CA VAL A 32 -8.16 -10.68 12.09
C VAL A 32 -6.89 -11.44 11.72
N CYS A 33 -5.78 -10.72 11.56
CA CYS A 33 -4.49 -11.34 11.33
C CYS A 33 -4.00 -12.02 12.60
N ASP A 34 -3.68 -13.31 12.50
CA ASP A 34 -3.29 -14.18 13.63
C ASP A 34 -2.02 -13.71 14.35
N THR A 35 -1.21 -12.85 13.73
CA THR A 35 0.12 -12.45 14.22
C THR A 35 0.24 -10.98 14.60
N CYS A 36 -0.71 -10.11 14.26
CA CYS A 36 -0.55 -8.66 14.47
C CYS A 36 -1.83 -7.86 14.76
N ASP A 37 -2.95 -8.51 15.16
CA ASP A 37 -4.25 -7.89 15.48
C ASP A 37 -4.83 -6.95 14.39
N CYS A 38 -4.17 -6.85 13.23
CA CYS A 38 -4.58 -6.04 12.10
C CYS A 38 -5.77 -6.69 11.37
N PRO A 39 -6.62 -5.91 10.69
CA PRO A 39 -7.62 -6.43 9.77
C PRO A 39 -6.97 -7.19 8.62
N LYS A 40 -7.28 -8.48 8.50
CA LYS A 40 -6.81 -9.36 7.43
C LYS A 40 -7.78 -9.32 6.25
N PHE A 41 -7.46 -8.49 5.27
CA PHE A 41 -8.20 -8.45 4.00
C PHE A 41 -7.81 -9.62 3.10
N ASP A 42 -8.77 -10.18 2.35
CA ASP A 42 -8.51 -11.23 1.36
C ASP A 42 -7.59 -10.75 0.22
N LEU A 43 -7.82 -9.51 -0.23
CA LEU A 43 -7.07 -8.86 -1.29
C LEU A 43 -6.96 -7.36 -1.02
N ILE A 44 -5.74 -6.83 -1.09
CA ILE A 44 -5.49 -5.39 -1.24
C ILE A 44 -4.90 -5.16 -2.63
N LEU A 45 -5.57 -4.29 -3.40
CA LEU A 45 -5.12 -3.85 -4.72
C LEU A 45 -4.43 -2.50 -4.59
N LEU A 46 -3.20 -2.41 -5.08
CA LEU A 46 -2.38 -1.20 -5.03
C LEU A 46 -1.96 -0.77 -6.43
N GLY A 47 -1.98 0.53 -6.67
CA GLY A 47 -1.18 1.16 -7.72
C GLY A 47 0.21 1.51 -7.21
N MET A 48 1.13 1.81 -8.14
CA MET A 48 2.47 2.29 -7.80
C MET A 48 2.80 3.62 -8.49
N GLY A 49 3.32 4.58 -7.73
CA GLY A 49 3.88 5.84 -8.21
C GLY A 49 5.19 5.67 -8.99
N PRO A 50 5.60 6.67 -9.81
CA PRO A 50 6.92 6.63 -10.45
C PRO A 50 8.08 6.75 -9.45
N ASP A 51 7.80 7.24 -8.24
CA ASP A 51 8.68 7.30 -7.07
C ASP A 51 8.57 6.05 -6.17
N GLY A 52 7.77 5.04 -6.57
CA GLY A 52 7.54 3.83 -5.80
C GLY A 52 6.58 3.98 -4.61
N HIS A 53 5.85 5.09 -4.48
CA HIS A 53 4.79 5.18 -3.48
C HIS A 53 3.68 4.14 -3.77
N VAL A 54 3.03 3.68 -2.71
CA VAL A 54 1.82 2.82 -2.77
C VAL A 54 0.79 3.36 -1.80
N ALA A 55 -0.50 3.21 -2.10
CA ALA A 55 -1.56 3.90 -1.37
C ALA A 55 -1.24 5.40 -1.25
N SER A 56 -1.21 5.97 -0.04
CA SER A 56 -0.66 7.33 0.19
C SER A 56 0.62 7.29 1.04
N LEU A 57 1.44 6.25 0.87
CA LEU A 57 2.70 6.07 1.57
C LEU A 57 3.85 6.46 0.64
N PHE A 58 4.39 7.66 0.84
CA PHE A 58 5.43 8.25 -0.01
C PHE A 58 6.84 8.02 0.54
N PRO A 59 7.87 8.00 -0.31
CA PRO A 59 9.26 7.99 0.13
C PRO A 59 9.57 9.14 1.09
N ASN A 60 10.30 8.84 2.18
CA ASN A 60 10.70 9.80 3.22
C ASN A 60 9.57 10.49 4.01
N HIS A 61 8.29 10.16 3.74
CA HIS A 61 7.17 10.72 4.48
C HIS A 61 7.01 10.04 5.86
N PRO A 62 6.74 10.78 6.95
CA PRO A 62 6.58 10.20 8.30
C PRO A 62 5.53 9.08 8.38
N ALA A 63 4.42 9.20 7.65
CA ALA A 63 3.36 8.19 7.59
C ALA A 63 3.85 6.80 7.13
N LEU A 64 5.01 6.70 6.44
CA LEU A 64 5.60 5.41 6.08
C LEU A 64 6.06 4.61 7.31
N LYS A 65 6.33 5.29 8.44
CA LYS A 65 6.74 4.69 9.71
C LYS A 65 5.57 4.44 10.66
N GLU A 66 4.35 4.82 10.28
CA GLU A 66 3.17 4.61 11.11
C GLU A 66 2.89 3.12 11.25
N SER A 67 2.78 2.66 12.49
CA SER A 67 2.61 1.24 12.82
C SER A 67 1.61 0.97 13.94
N ASP A 68 1.16 2.00 14.63
CA ASP A 68 0.27 1.88 15.79
C ASP A 68 -1.20 1.90 15.33
N ASP A 69 -1.50 2.70 14.30
CA ASP A 69 -2.84 2.81 13.72
C ASP A 69 -3.04 1.96 12.45
N TRP A 70 -4.29 1.57 12.21
CA TRP A 70 -4.67 0.83 10.99
C TRP A 70 -4.81 1.75 9.78
N ILE A 71 -5.41 2.92 10.01
CA ILE A 71 -5.59 3.98 9.04
C ILE A 71 -4.85 5.19 9.58
N THR A 72 -4.05 5.82 8.72
CA THR A 72 -3.44 7.12 9.00
C THR A 72 -3.89 8.13 7.97
N PHE A 73 -3.54 9.39 8.21
CA PHE A 73 -3.84 10.50 7.32
C PHE A 73 -2.58 11.30 7.02
N ILE A 74 -2.59 11.97 5.87
CA ILE A 74 -1.57 12.94 5.49
C ILE A 74 -2.28 14.20 4.98
N VAL A 75 -1.65 15.36 5.18
CA VAL A 75 -2.18 16.66 4.75
C VAL A 75 -1.26 17.38 3.76
N ASP A 76 -0.11 16.77 3.47
CA ASP A 76 1.03 17.29 2.73
C ASP A 76 1.52 16.30 1.67
N SER A 77 0.57 15.56 1.06
CA SER A 77 0.88 14.66 -0.06
C SER A 77 1.67 15.40 -1.15
N PRO A 78 2.80 14.84 -1.63
CA PRO A 78 3.55 15.39 -2.77
C PRO A 78 2.72 15.47 -4.06
N GLU A 79 1.66 14.65 -4.15
CA GLU A 79 0.74 14.61 -5.28
C GLU A 79 -0.66 15.08 -4.89
N SER A 80 -1.34 15.86 -5.75
CA SER A 80 -2.72 16.29 -5.53
C SER A 80 -3.72 15.11 -5.48
N PRO A 81 -4.74 15.15 -4.60
CA PRO A 81 -4.98 16.14 -3.55
C PRO A 81 -4.01 15.98 -2.35
N PRO A 82 -3.73 17.08 -1.61
CA PRO A 82 -2.77 17.07 -0.50
C PRO A 82 -3.25 16.25 0.69
N GLU A 83 -4.55 16.29 0.98
CA GLU A 83 -5.18 15.53 2.06
C GLU A 83 -5.60 14.14 1.60
N ARG A 84 -5.17 13.11 2.34
CA ARG A 84 -5.51 11.71 2.06
C ARG A 84 -5.60 10.91 3.36
N ILE A 85 -6.44 9.89 3.35
CA ILE A 85 -6.36 8.79 4.32
C ILE A 85 -5.75 7.56 3.64
N THR A 86 -5.07 6.71 4.40
CA THR A 86 -4.38 5.54 3.85
C THR A 86 -4.27 4.41 4.85
N PHE A 87 -4.29 3.17 4.34
CA PHE A 87 -3.82 2.04 5.11
C PHE A 87 -2.33 2.19 5.43
N THR A 88 -1.95 1.74 6.63
CA THR A 88 -0.56 1.66 7.07
C THR A 88 0.10 0.37 6.57
N LEU A 89 1.44 0.33 6.57
CA LEU A 89 2.17 -0.87 6.12
C LEU A 89 1.78 -2.13 6.92
N PRO A 90 1.57 -2.11 8.25
CA PRO A 90 1.11 -3.30 8.97
C PRO A 90 -0.21 -3.86 8.44
N VAL A 91 -1.18 -3.01 8.12
CA VAL A 91 -2.46 -3.46 7.55
C VAL A 91 -2.26 -4.04 6.16
N ILE A 92 -1.52 -3.34 5.29
CA ILE A 92 -1.23 -3.83 3.94
C ILE A 92 -0.54 -5.21 4.00
N ASN A 93 0.45 -5.35 4.89
CA ASN A 93 1.24 -6.58 5.05
C ASN A 93 0.52 -7.68 5.84
N SER A 94 -0.65 -7.40 6.41
CA SER A 94 -1.48 -8.41 7.07
C SER A 94 -2.45 -9.11 6.11
N ALA A 95 -2.63 -8.59 4.88
CA ALA A 95 -3.56 -9.15 3.90
C ALA A 95 -3.14 -10.55 3.40
N ALA A 96 -4.13 -11.38 3.05
CA ALA A 96 -3.89 -12.70 2.48
C ALA A 96 -3.26 -12.61 1.07
N ASN A 97 -3.65 -11.61 0.29
CA ASN A 97 -3.07 -11.31 -1.01
C ASN A 97 -2.89 -9.81 -1.19
N VAL A 98 -1.78 -9.41 -1.78
CA VAL A 98 -1.54 -8.04 -2.26
C VAL A 98 -1.19 -8.11 -3.74
N ALA A 99 -1.90 -7.31 -4.53
CA ALA A 99 -1.62 -7.14 -5.95
C ALA A 99 -1.15 -5.71 -6.20
N ILE A 100 0.07 -5.55 -6.72
CA ILE A 100 0.57 -4.25 -7.17
C ILE A 100 0.45 -4.20 -8.69
N VAL A 101 -0.25 -3.20 -9.20
CA VAL A 101 -0.46 -2.97 -10.63
C VAL A 101 0.28 -1.69 -11.04
N ALA A 102 1.17 -1.79 -12.04
CA ALA A 102 1.88 -0.65 -12.58
C ALA A 102 2.03 -0.77 -14.09
N ALA A 103 1.75 0.32 -14.80
CA ALA A 103 1.82 0.38 -16.26
C ALA A 103 2.54 1.65 -16.72
N GLY A 104 3.22 1.54 -17.86
CA GLY A 104 3.95 2.62 -18.50
C GLY A 104 5.42 2.72 -18.06
N SER A 105 6.25 3.19 -18.99
CA SER A 105 7.71 3.32 -18.82
C SER A 105 8.14 4.15 -17.61
N SER A 106 7.32 5.12 -17.17
CA SER A 106 7.57 5.92 -15.96
C SER A 106 7.72 5.11 -14.67
N LYS A 107 7.29 3.83 -14.67
CA LYS A 107 7.33 2.94 -13.50
C LYS A 107 8.54 2.01 -13.48
N ALA A 108 9.29 1.92 -14.58
CA ALA A 108 10.29 0.87 -14.77
C ALA A 108 11.41 0.90 -13.73
N ASP A 109 11.89 2.08 -13.36
CA ASP A 109 12.93 2.23 -12.32
C ASP A 109 12.42 1.86 -10.94
N ALA A 110 11.26 2.40 -10.54
CA ALA A 110 10.65 2.08 -9.26
C ALA A 110 10.29 0.59 -9.14
N ALA A 111 9.80 -0.03 -10.21
CA ALA A 111 9.49 -1.45 -10.25
C ALA A 111 10.75 -2.30 -10.07
N LEU A 112 11.84 -2.00 -10.80
CA LEU A 112 13.13 -2.66 -10.64
C LEU A 112 13.62 -2.54 -9.20
N GLN A 113 13.64 -1.33 -8.65
CA GLN A 113 14.15 -1.06 -7.32
C GLN A 113 13.32 -1.75 -6.22
N ALA A 114 11.99 -1.71 -6.32
CA ALA A 114 11.09 -2.34 -5.36
C ALA A 114 11.17 -3.87 -5.39
N ILE A 115 11.28 -4.46 -6.58
CA ILE A 115 11.29 -5.92 -6.78
C ILE A 115 12.65 -6.54 -6.48
N GLU A 116 13.74 -5.98 -7.00
CA GLU A 116 15.08 -6.54 -6.80
C GLU A 116 15.73 -6.09 -5.48
N GLY A 117 15.13 -5.11 -4.78
CA GLY A 117 15.67 -4.57 -3.53
C GLY A 117 17.02 -3.86 -3.69
N LYS A 118 17.39 -3.50 -4.93
CA LYS A 118 18.61 -2.75 -5.24
C LYS A 118 18.38 -1.29 -4.90
N ALA A 119 18.55 -0.97 -3.62
CA ALA A 119 18.81 0.40 -3.24
C ALA A 119 20.29 0.68 -3.53
N ASP A 120 20.56 1.42 -4.60
CA ASP A 120 21.83 2.14 -4.72
C ASP A 120 21.81 3.20 -3.59
N ASP A 121 22.35 2.83 -2.42
CA ASP A 121 22.57 3.63 -1.20
C ASP A 121 21.36 4.36 -0.55
N GLY A 122 20.11 4.14 -1.01
CA GLY A 122 18.89 4.78 -0.49
C GLY A 122 18.04 3.95 0.49
N PRO A 123 17.07 4.57 1.20
CA PRO A 123 16.06 3.82 1.93
C PRO A 123 15.18 3.00 0.97
N PRO A 124 14.59 1.88 1.42
CA PRO A 124 13.69 1.08 0.58
C PRO A 124 12.46 1.90 0.15
N LEU A 125 12.05 1.73 -1.11
CA LEU A 125 10.82 2.33 -1.63
C LEU A 125 9.59 1.78 -0.89
N PRO A 126 8.51 2.57 -0.74
CA PRO A 126 7.26 2.09 -0.14
C PRO A 126 6.74 0.80 -0.77
N ALA A 127 6.76 0.68 -2.11
CA ALA A 127 6.37 -0.54 -2.81
C ALA A 127 7.25 -1.76 -2.46
N GLY A 128 8.55 -1.55 -2.16
CA GLY A 128 9.48 -2.60 -1.72
C GLY A 128 9.32 -3.02 -0.25
N LEU A 129 8.58 -2.21 0.53
CA LEU A 129 8.18 -2.49 1.91
C LEU A 129 6.86 -3.28 2.01
N VAL A 130 6.13 -3.42 0.89
CA VAL A 130 4.98 -4.32 0.79
C VAL A 130 5.49 -5.75 0.78
N ARG A 131 5.36 -6.43 1.92
CA ARG A 131 5.83 -7.79 2.19
C ARG A 131 4.81 -8.49 3.10
N PRO A 132 3.72 -9.05 2.53
CA PRO A 132 2.71 -9.75 3.31
C PRO A 132 3.33 -10.85 4.18
N SER A 133 3.07 -10.81 5.50
CA SER A 133 3.77 -11.68 6.47
C SER A 133 3.41 -13.16 6.33
N SER A 134 2.14 -13.45 6.01
CA SER A 134 1.58 -14.78 5.78
C SER A 134 0.82 -14.89 4.45
N GLY A 135 0.87 -13.83 3.64
CA GLY A 135 0.14 -13.70 2.38
C GLY A 135 1.03 -13.84 1.14
N LYS A 136 0.43 -13.57 -0.02
CA LYS A 136 1.12 -13.55 -1.32
C LYS A 136 1.19 -12.14 -1.87
N LEU A 137 2.34 -11.77 -2.42
CA LEU A 137 2.50 -10.56 -3.22
C LEU A 137 2.60 -10.95 -4.70
N VAL A 138 1.79 -10.31 -5.54
CA VAL A 138 1.81 -10.47 -7.00
C VAL A 138 1.96 -9.11 -7.66
N TRP A 139 2.85 -9.03 -8.65
CA TRP A 139 3.07 -7.84 -9.46
C TRP A 139 2.45 -8.02 -10.84
N PHE A 140 1.63 -7.06 -11.26
CA PHE A 140 1.07 -6.97 -12.61
C PHE A 140 1.69 -5.76 -13.29
N LEU A 141 2.56 -6.03 -14.27
CA LEU A 141 3.31 -5.03 -15.02
C LEU A 141 2.99 -5.15 -16.51
N ASP A 142 2.87 -4.02 -17.19
CA ASP A 142 2.95 -4.02 -18.65
C ASP A 142 4.41 -4.11 -19.12
N SER A 143 4.61 -4.27 -20.43
CA SER A 143 5.95 -4.42 -21.02
C SER A 143 6.84 -3.20 -20.76
N GLU A 144 6.28 -2.00 -20.70
CA GLU A 144 7.05 -0.79 -20.45
C GLU A 144 7.50 -0.68 -18.97
N ALA A 145 6.61 -0.93 -18.01
CA ALA A 145 6.92 -0.95 -16.59
C ALA A 145 7.87 -2.11 -16.22
N ALA A 146 7.83 -3.20 -16.99
CA ALA A 146 8.74 -4.33 -16.85
C ALA A 146 10.08 -4.17 -17.59
N SER A 147 10.27 -3.12 -18.39
CA SER A 147 11.38 -3.00 -19.35
C SER A 147 12.79 -3.11 -18.76
N LYS A 148 12.96 -2.89 -17.45
CA LYS A 148 14.25 -2.99 -16.74
C LYS A 148 14.44 -4.31 -15.97
N LEU A 149 13.42 -5.16 -15.90
CA LEU A 149 13.45 -6.45 -15.20
C LEU A 149 14.01 -7.55 -16.11
N GLY A 150 15.34 -7.72 -16.12
CA GLY A 150 16.02 -8.61 -17.08
C GLY A 150 15.89 -10.12 -16.83
N ASN A 151 15.47 -10.55 -15.63
CA ASN A 151 15.54 -11.97 -15.21
C ASN A 151 14.17 -12.62 -14.97
N TYR A 152 13.07 -11.98 -15.34
CA TYR A 152 11.73 -12.45 -15.03
C TYR A 152 11.05 -13.04 -16.27
N LYS A 153 10.36 -14.17 -16.08
CA LYS A 153 9.48 -14.74 -17.10
C LYS A 153 8.13 -14.05 -16.99
N PHE A 154 7.79 -13.24 -17.98
CA PHE A 154 6.45 -12.68 -18.12
C PHE A 154 5.54 -13.74 -18.73
N CYS A 155 4.31 -13.85 -18.23
CA CYS A 155 3.29 -14.70 -18.85
C CYS A 155 2.68 -13.91 -20.01
N ASP A 156 2.84 -14.43 -21.23
CA ASP A 156 2.18 -13.91 -22.44
C ASP A 156 0.68 -14.24 -22.46
#